data_AF-A0A2G9T6I7-F1
#
_entry.id   AF-A0A2G9T6I7-F1
#
_cell.length_a   1.000
_cell.length_b   1.000
_cell.length_c   1.000
_cell.angle_alpha   90.00
_cell.angle_beta   90.00
_cell.angle_gamma   90.00
#
_symmetry.space_group_name_H-M   'P 1'
#
loop_
_entity.id
_entity.type
_entity.pdbx_description
1 polymer ?
#
loop_
_entity_poly.entity_id
_entity_poly.type
_entity_poly.pdbx_seq_one_letter_code
_entity_poly.pdbx_strand_id
1 'polypeptide(L)'
;MSNLTFLNEASVLHNLRQRYYYMMIYTYSGLFCVFINPYKLLPIYTDSVVAMYVNKRRTEMPPHLFAISDEAYRNMMTGTIIDCCTIIRDMAPLTLKVSKPRSIAYGTCKRS
;
A
#
# COMPACT_ATOMS: atom_id res chain seq x y z
N MET A 1 5.30 -8.41 -2.07
CA MET A 1 4.86 -9.26 -3.20
C MET A 1 5.99 -9.60 -4.16
N SER A 2 7.12 -8.88 -4.16
CA SER A 2 8.30 -9.19 -5.00
C SER A 2 9.08 -10.45 -4.60
N ASN A 3 8.62 -11.20 -3.59
CA ASN A 3 9.30 -12.40 -3.07
C ASN A 3 8.45 -13.67 -3.30
N LEU A 4 7.50 -13.62 -4.24
CA LEU A 4 6.74 -14.81 -4.63
C LEU A 4 7.43 -15.50 -5.80
N THR A 5 7.67 -16.81 -5.64
CA THR A 5 8.29 -17.69 -6.63
C THR A 5 7.45 -17.89 -7.90
N PHE A 6 6.13 -17.64 -7.84
CA PHE A 6 5.23 -17.69 -8.98
C PHE A 6 4.38 -16.41 -9.07
N LEU A 7 4.65 -15.59 -10.08
CA LEU A 7 3.88 -14.39 -10.45
C LEU A 7 2.75 -14.78 -11.42
N ASN A 8 1.63 -15.23 -10.87
CA ASN A 8 0.38 -15.40 -11.61
C ASN A 8 -0.68 -14.46 -11.00
N GLU A 9 -1.63 -13.97 -11.80
CA GLU A 9 -2.72 -13.11 -11.29
C GLU A 9 -3.49 -13.81 -10.15
N ALA A 10 -3.74 -15.11 -10.31
CA ALA A 10 -4.40 -15.93 -9.29
C ALA A 10 -3.58 -16.04 -7.98
N SER A 11 -2.25 -16.13 -8.06
CA SER A 11 -1.40 -16.20 -6.88
C SER A 11 -1.34 -14.85 -6.15
N VAL A 12 -1.24 -13.74 -6.88
CA VAL A 12 -1.29 -12.39 -6.31
C VAL A 12 -2.63 -12.15 -5.60
N LEU A 13 -3.74 -12.51 -6.25
CA LEU A 13 -5.08 -12.41 -5.68
C LEU A 13 -5.23 -13.23 -4.39
N HIS A 14 -4.71 -14.46 -4.39
CA HIS A 14 -4.74 -15.33 -3.22
C HIS A 14 -3.94 -14.74 -2.04
N ASN A 15 -2.79 -14.12 -2.32
CA ASN A 15 -1.96 -13.47 -1.29
C ASN A 15 -2.63 -12.22 -0.72
N LEU A 16 -3.20 -11.37 -1.57
CA LEU A 16 -3.97 -10.21 -1.14
C LEU A 16 -5.17 -10.63 -0.27
N ARG A 17 -5.87 -11.69 -0.68
CA ARG A 17 -6.97 -12.28 0.08
C ARG A 17 -6.51 -12.76 1.46
N GLN A 18 -5.44 -13.53 1.53
CA GLN A 18 -4.93 -14.07 2.79
C GLN A 18 -4.50 -12.94 3.73
N ARG A 19 -3.76 -11.94 3.22
CA ARG A 19 -3.35 -10.77 4.01
C ARG A 19 -4.54 -9.97 4.51
N TYR A 20 -5.59 -9.84 3.70
CA TYR A 20 -6.84 -9.19 4.10
C TYR A 20 -7.52 -9.91 5.28
N TYR A 21 -7.53 -11.25 5.30
CA TYR A 21 -8.06 -12.01 6.44
C TYR A 21 -7.28 -11.75 7.74
N TYR A 22 -5.97 -11.53 7.64
CA TYR A 22 -5.12 -11.14 8.77
C TYR A 22 -5.14 -9.63 9.07
N MET A 23 -6.10 -8.87 8.53
CA MET A 23 -6.21 -7.40 8.68
C MET A 23 -4.99 -6.60 8.19
N MET A 24 -4.12 -7.21 7.38
CA MET A 24 -2.99 -6.53 6.74
C MET A 24 -3.47 -5.87 5.44
N ILE A 25 -3.96 -4.64 5.55
CA ILE A 25 -4.58 -3.93 4.42
C ILE A 25 -3.55 -3.40 3.41
N TYR A 26 -2.31 -3.13 3.82
CA TYR A 26 -1.25 -2.61 2.97
C TYR A 26 -0.27 -3.71 2.55
N THR A 27 0.13 -3.68 1.28
CA THR A 27 1.09 -4.63 0.74
C THR A 27 1.97 -3.97 -0.32
N TYR A 28 3.29 -4.04 -0.15
CA TYR A 28 4.22 -3.65 -1.21
C TYR A 28 4.19 -4.64 -2.38
N SER A 29 4.09 -4.09 -3.58
CA SER A 29 4.24 -4.76 -4.86
C SER A 29 5.29 -4.03 -5.70
N GLY A 30 6.55 -4.32 -5.44
CA GLY A 30 7.68 -3.64 -6.09
C GLY A 30 7.69 -2.15 -5.74
N LEU A 31 7.52 -1.30 -6.76
CA LEU A 31 7.45 0.16 -6.63
C LEU A 31 6.06 0.65 -6.18
N PHE A 32 5.06 -0.22 -6.22
CA PHE A 32 3.68 0.12 -5.89
C PHE A 32 3.34 -0.30 -4.47
N CYS A 33 2.48 0.47 -3.81
CA CYS A 33 1.81 0.02 -2.59
C CYS A 33 0.35 -0.24 -2.90
N VAL A 34 -0.07 -1.49 -2.73
CA VAL A 34 -1.45 -1.93 -2.90
C VAL A 34 -2.14 -1.88 -1.54
N PHE A 35 -3.33 -1.32 -1.50
CA PHE A 35 -4.16 -1.40 -0.30
C PHE A 35 -5.63 -1.70 -0.61
N ILE A 36 -6.26 -2.43 0.31
CA ILE A 36 -7.66 -2.85 0.20
C ILE A 36 -8.46 -2.15 1.28
N ASN A 37 -9.58 -1.54 0.91
CA ASN A 37 -10.45 -0.89 1.89
C ASN A 37 -11.05 -1.92 2.88
N PRO A 38 -10.76 -1.81 4.20
CA PRO A 38 -11.35 -2.70 5.20
C PRO A 38 -12.83 -2.43 5.48
N TYR A 39 -13.38 -1.29 5.01
CA TYR A 39 -14.74 -0.80 5.33
C TYR A 39 -15.05 -0.76 6.83
N LYS A 40 -13.99 -0.65 7.64
CA LYS A 40 -14.00 -0.52 9.10
C LYS A 40 -12.98 0.54 9.48
N LEU A 41 -13.29 1.32 10.51
CA LEU A 41 -12.33 2.26 11.09
C LEU A 41 -11.29 1.47 11.89
N LEU A 42 -10.04 1.55 11.45
CA LEU A 42 -8.89 0.95 12.14
C LEU A 42 -8.04 2.07 12.76
N PRO A 43 -7.47 1.87 13.96
CA PRO A 43 -6.65 2.88 14.65
C PRO A 43 -5.23 3.00 14.06
N ILE A 44 -5.11 3.04 12.72
CA ILE A 44 -3.84 3.06 11.99
C ILE A 44 -3.38 4.50 11.63
N TYR A 45 -4.29 5.47 11.71
CA TYR A 45 -4.03 6.87 11.34
C TYR A 45 -3.82 7.77 12.57
N THR A 46 -3.46 7.21 13.72
CA THR A 46 -3.15 7.98 14.92
C THR A 46 -1.82 8.70 14.79
N ASP A 47 -1.67 9.88 15.42
CA ASP A 47 -0.44 10.68 15.37
C ASP A 47 0.80 9.92 15.84
N SER A 48 0.66 9.03 16.82
CA SER A 48 1.76 8.16 17.30
C SER A 48 2.31 7.28 16.18
N VAL A 49 1.44 6.78 15.30
CA VAL A 49 1.84 5.99 14.14
C VAL A 49 2.51 6.88 13.11
N VAL A 50 1.97 8.06 12.83
CA VAL A 50 2.61 9.03 11.92
C VAL A 50 4.06 9.30 12.32
N ALA A 51 4.30 9.60 13.60
CA ALA A 51 5.63 9.86 14.13
C ALA A 51 6.61 8.67 13.97
N MET A 52 6.11 7.42 14.03
CA MET A 52 6.94 6.24 13.80
C MET A 52 7.43 6.11 12.36
N TYR A 53 6.70 6.64 11.38
CA TYR A 53 7.03 6.52 9.96
C TYR A 53 7.96 7.62 9.45
N VAL A 54 8.12 8.72 10.20
CA VAL A 54 8.98 9.85 9.82
C VAL A 54 10.44 9.39 9.75
N ASN A 55 11.13 9.72 8.66
CA ASN A 55 12.55 9.40 8.41
C ASN A 55 12.90 7.91 8.39
N LYS A 56 11.92 7.01 8.22
CA LYS A 56 12.18 5.57 8.17
C LYS A 56 12.32 5.04 6.76
N ARG A 57 13.21 4.08 6.55
CA ARG A 57 13.36 3.41 5.24
C ARG A 57 12.22 2.41 5.01
N ARG A 58 11.85 2.18 3.73
CA ARG A 58 10.82 1.20 3.31
C ARG A 58 11.04 -0.22 3.88
N THR A 59 12.29 -0.60 4.15
CA THR A 59 12.67 -1.92 4.67
C THR A 59 12.49 -2.06 6.18
N GLU A 60 12.49 -0.95 6.92
CA GLU A 60 12.43 -0.93 8.38
C GLU A 60 10.99 -0.96 8.89
N MET A 61 10.06 -0.39 8.11
CA MET A 61 8.66 -0.24 8.49
C MET A 61 7.74 -1.05 7.57
N PRO A 62 6.63 -1.59 8.10
CA PRO A 62 5.66 -2.32 7.29
C PRO A 62 5.00 -1.38 6.27
N PRO A 63 4.49 -1.92 5.15
CA PRO A 63 3.85 -1.12 4.11
C PRO A 63 2.73 -0.28 4.70
N HIS A 64 2.78 1.02 4.45
CA HIS A 64 1.78 1.98 4.89
C HIS A 64 1.77 3.17 3.96
N LEU A 65 0.66 3.91 3.92
CA LEU A 65 0.55 5.14 3.14
C LEU A 65 1.63 6.16 3.56
N PHE A 66 1.85 6.31 4.88
CA PHE A 66 2.85 7.20 5.45
C PHE A 66 4.28 6.92 4.99
N ALA A 67 4.64 5.65 4.77
CA ALA A 67 5.97 5.29 4.28
C ALA A 67 6.23 5.82 2.85
N ILE A 68 5.18 5.85 2.00
CA ILE A 68 5.27 6.37 0.63
C ILE A 68 5.38 7.89 0.66
N SER A 69 4.55 8.54 1.49
CA SER A 69 4.53 9.99 1.62
C SER A 69 5.84 10.54 2.17
N ASP A 70 6.41 9.91 3.21
CA ASP A 70 7.68 10.33 3.82
C ASP A 70 8.87 10.17 2.87
N GLU A 71 8.86 9.13 2.04
CA GLU A 71 9.90 8.93 1.03
C GLU A 71 9.81 9.94 -0.11
N ALA A 72 8.61 10.22 -0.63
CA ALA A 72 8.40 11.27 -1.62
C ALA A 72 8.85 12.63 -1.08
N TYR A 73 8.55 12.90 0.20
CA TYR A 73 8.97 14.12 0.87
C TYR A 73 10.49 14.22 1.02
N ARG A 74 11.17 13.13 1.43
CA ARG A 74 12.63 13.10 1.50
C ARG A 74 13.28 13.27 0.14
N ASN A 75 12.77 12.63 -0.89
CA ASN A 75 13.28 12.77 -2.25
C ASN A 75 13.16 14.23 -2.75
N MET A 76 12.04 14.89 -2.44
CA MET A 76 11.83 16.31 -2.71
C MET A 76 12.81 17.19 -1.93
N MET A 77 13.01 16.95 -0.63
CA MET A 77 13.94 17.74 0.21
C MET A 77 15.41 17.58 -0.17
N THR A 78 15.81 16.39 -0.61
CA THR A 78 17.19 16.13 -1.06
C THR A 78 17.48 16.77 -2.43
N GLY A 79 16.46 17.38 -3.07
CA GLY A 79 16.59 18.09 -4.35
C GLY A 79 16.89 17.18 -5.53
N THR A 80 16.72 15.86 -5.37
CA THR A 80 17.08 14.89 -6.39
C THR A 80 15.95 14.68 -7.40
N ILE A 81 14.69 14.78 -6.97
CA ILE A 81 13.49 14.40 -7.74
C ILE A 81 12.23 15.13 -7.24
N ILE A 82 11.38 15.62 -8.16
CA ILE A 82 9.99 16.00 -7.84
C ILE A 82 9.11 14.77 -8.01
N ASP A 83 8.64 14.25 -6.88
CA ASP A 83 7.88 13.01 -6.80
C ASP A 83 6.38 13.31 -6.64
N CYS A 84 5.55 12.83 -7.57
CA CYS A 84 4.09 12.96 -7.47
C CYS A 84 3.48 11.64 -6.97
N CYS A 85 2.74 11.69 -5.86
CA CYS A 85 2.01 10.54 -5.34
C CYS A 85 0.63 10.44 -6.01
N THR A 86 0.45 9.46 -6.89
CA THR A 86 -0.83 9.17 -7.54
C THR A 86 -1.54 8.03 -6.81
N ILE A 87 -2.77 8.27 -6.36
CA ILE A 87 -3.66 7.24 -5.80
C ILE A 87 -4.66 6.85 -6.88
N ILE A 88 -4.49 5.67 -7.47
CA ILE A 88 -5.43 5.10 -8.42
C ILE A 88 -6.40 4.23 -7.63
N ARG A 89 -7.69 4.57 -7.68
CA ARG A 89 -8.75 3.73 -7.10
C ARG A 89 -9.33 2.90 -8.22
N ASP A 90 -9.12 1.59 -8.16
CA ASP A 90 -9.68 0.66 -9.13
C ASP A 90 -10.78 -0.17 -8.45
N MET A 91 -11.96 -0.18 -9.06
CA MET A 91 -13.08 -0.95 -8.55
C MET A 91 -13.01 -2.36 -9.13
N ALA A 92 -11.95 -3.10 -8.77
CA ALA A 92 -11.81 -4.49 -9.18
C ALA A 92 -12.91 -5.33 -8.49
N PRO A 93 -13.70 -6.13 -9.23
CA PRO A 93 -14.66 -7.06 -8.65
C PRO A 93 -13.91 -8.26 -8.04
N LEU A 94 -13.26 -8.07 -6.89
CA LEU A 94 -12.88 -9.17 -6.01
C LEU A 94 -14.17 -9.79 -5.48
N THR A 95 -14.73 -10.75 -6.21
CA THR A 95 -15.79 -11.67 -5.76
C THR A 95 -15.21 -12.67 -4.74
N LEU A 96 -14.57 -12.15 -3.70
CA LEU A 96 -14.47 -12.85 -2.43
C LEU A 96 -15.90 -13.11 -1.96
N LYS A 97 -16.21 -14.29 -1.42
CA LYS A 97 -17.50 -14.67 -0.82
C LYS A 97 -17.89 -13.78 0.37
N VAL A 98 -18.02 -12.48 0.13
CA VAL A 98 -18.40 -11.42 1.05
C VAL A 98 -19.28 -10.48 0.23
N SER A 99 -20.47 -10.19 0.76
CA SER A 99 -21.62 -9.59 0.11
C SER A 99 -21.46 -8.19 -0.53
N LYS A 100 -20.24 -7.65 -0.67
CA LYS A 100 -19.98 -6.31 -1.24
C LYS A 100 -18.74 -6.29 -2.13
N PRO A 101 -18.80 -5.66 -3.33
CA PRO A 101 -17.61 -5.40 -4.13
C PRO A 101 -16.64 -4.52 -3.34
N ARG A 102 -15.37 -4.94 -3.25
CA ARG A 102 -14.34 -4.21 -2.50
C ARG A 102 -13.47 -3.40 -3.45
N SER A 103 -13.32 -2.10 -3.18
CA SER A 103 -12.39 -1.25 -3.93
C SER A 103 -10.94 -1.54 -3.54
N ILE A 104 -10.09 -1.82 -4.53
CA ILE A 104 -8.63 -1.84 -4.36
C ILE A 104 -8.11 -0.46 -4.73
N ALA A 105 -7.14 0.05 -4.00
CA ALA A 105 -6.44 1.25 -4.38
C ALA A 105 -4.94 0.98 -4.46
N TYR A 106 -4.30 1.63 -5.42
CA TYR A 106 -2.88 1.53 -5.70
C TYR A 106 -2.28 2.92 -5.53
N GLY A 107 -1.30 3.02 -4.62
CA GLY A 107 -0.47 4.21 -4.48
C GLY A 107 0.82 4.03 -5.26
N THR A 108 1.11 4.95 -6.18
CA THR A 108 2.36 4.97 -6.94
C THR A 108 3.00 6.34 -6.76
N CYS A 109 4.30 6.38 -6.48
CA CYS A 109 5.07 7.61 -6.57
C CYS A 109 5.70 7.64 -7.97
N LYS A 110 5.21 8.52 -8.85
CA LYS A 110 5.74 8.65 -10.21
C LYS A 110 6.77 9.78 -10.24
N ARG A 111 7.94 9.47 -10.80
CA ARG A 111 9.00 10.42 -11.12
C ARG A 111 8.48 11.34 -12.24
N SER A 112 8.43 12.64 -11.98
CA SER A 112 8.09 13.64 -13.01
C SER A 112 9.33 14.04 -13.79
#